data_AF-A0A4Y2E3F3-F1
#
_entry.id   AF-A0A4Y2E3F3-F1
#
_cell.length_a   1.000
_cell.length_b   1.000
_cell.length_c   1.000
_cell.angle_alpha   90.00
_cell.angle_beta   90.00
_cell.angle_gamma   90.00
#
_symmetry.space_group_name_H-M   'P 1'
#
loop_
_entity.id
_entity.type
_entity.pdbx_description
1 polymer ?
#
loop_
_entity_poly.entity_id
_entity_poly.type
_entity_poly.pdbx_seq_one_letter_code
_entity_poly.pdbx_strand_id
1 'polypeptide(L)'
;MEIEPFDGDIEKFHMFFEQFSSAVDLNQQISTIDKHIYLRGYLKDEPACSVDGISITAETYETVKNILKNKYGYKNRIIQSPLDFLENITPVSNPTPLSLNNIFIERNRRLQALTALVEDINAYGRVLTPKILCAFPDDVCRRWIIHAKREKISKSDISKLREFLSEEVEGALTTLKIKGKPTDEFCALPSTAAFNVNSKTQYKPKKPTPFCPFCNVAGYRPQECKSVTDIDVRVQKLITAGRCFLCTNKGHNVRSCPRKEKAFCVKCKRKHHVSICNKSNSDLIPLTTANQVNIFASNVTHLQTAKVGLLVPQESLN
;
A
#
# COMPACT_ATOMS: atom_id res chain seq x y z
N MET A 1 -15.59 10.60 -27.37
CA MET A 1 -15.40 10.17 -25.96
C MET A 1 -15.47 8.66 -25.97
N GLU A 2 -14.44 7.97 -25.53
CA GLU A 2 -14.38 6.50 -25.54
C GLU A 2 -14.84 6.01 -24.16
N ILE A 3 -15.90 5.19 -24.13
CA ILE A 3 -16.41 4.59 -22.89
C ILE A 3 -15.68 3.26 -22.70
N GLU A 4 -15.07 3.07 -21.54
CA GLU A 4 -14.45 1.78 -21.22
C GLU A 4 -15.53 0.69 -21.02
N PRO A 5 -15.36 -0.52 -21.59
CA PRO A 5 -16.30 -1.61 -21.38
C PRO A 5 -16.38 -2.04 -19.91
N PHE A 6 -17.58 -2.38 -19.46
CA PHE A 6 -17.87 -2.80 -18.09
C PHE A 6 -17.79 -4.32 -17.94
N ASP A 7 -16.88 -4.79 -17.09
CA ASP A 7 -16.55 -6.19 -16.83
C ASP A 7 -17.23 -6.78 -15.57
N GLY A 8 -17.97 -5.95 -14.82
CA GLY A 8 -18.64 -6.36 -13.58
C GLY A 8 -17.99 -5.82 -12.31
N ASP A 9 -16.89 -5.07 -12.41
CA ASP A 9 -16.26 -4.40 -11.27
C ASP A 9 -17.20 -3.33 -10.66
N ILE A 10 -17.80 -3.66 -9.51
CA ILE A 10 -18.77 -2.82 -8.80
C ILE A 10 -18.20 -1.42 -8.50
N GLU A 11 -16.90 -1.29 -8.24
CA GLU A 11 -16.28 0.01 -7.96
C GLU A 11 -16.27 0.93 -9.18
N LYS A 12 -16.24 0.35 -10.40
CA LYS A 12 -16.25 1.09 -11.67
C LYS A 12 -17.65 1.30 -12.22
N PHE A 13 -18.66 0.59 -11.72
CA PHE A 13 -20.02 0.65 -12.27
C PHE A 13 -20.59 2.06 -12.31
N HIS A 14 -20.38 2.87 -11.27
CA HIS A 14 -20.89 4.24 -11.23
C HIS A 14 -20.27 5.11 -12.34
N MET A 15 -18.94 5.06 -12.48
CA MET A 15 -18.23 5.80 -13.52
C MET A 15 -18.67 5.37 -14.92
N PHE A 16 -18.76 4.06 -15.16
CA PHE A 16 -19.26 3.51 -16.42
C PHE A 16 -20.68 4.02 -16.71
N PHE A 17 -21.59 3.90 -15.73
CA PHE A 17 -23.00 4.23 -15.92
C PHE A 17 -23.20 5.73 -16.17
N GLU A 18 -22.46 6.61 -15.50
CA GLU A 18 -22.52 8.05 -15.77
C GLU A 18 -21.97 8.42 -17.15
N GLN A 19 -20.83 7.85 -17.54
CA GLN A 19 -20.25 8.06 -18.87
C GLN A 19 -21.19 7.58 -19.97
N PHE A 20 -21.74 6.37 -19.82
CA PHE A 20 -22.73 5.81 -20.74
C PHE A 20 -24.01 6.66 -20.77
N SER A 21 -24.51 7.08 -19.61
CA SER A 21 -25.73 7.87 -19.54
C SER A 21 -25.56 9.22 -20.23
N SER A 22 -24.44 9.90 -20.01
CA SER A 22 -24.15 11.20 -20.64
C SER A 22 -23.98 11.09 -22.16
N ALA A 23 -23.26 10.07 -22.64
CA ALA A 23 -22.96 9.94 -24.06
C ALA A 23 -24.09 9.30 -24.89
N VAL A 24 -24.85 8.36 -24.30
CA VAL A 24 -25.79 7.50 -25.02
C VAL A 24 -27.22 7.60 -24.45
N ASP A 25 -27.42 7.34 -23.14
CA ASP A 25 -28.78 7.22 -22.56
C ASP A 25 -29.58 8.53 -22.66
N LEU A 26 -28.95 9.66 -22.32
CA LEU A 26 -29.56 11.00 -22.33
C LEU A 26 -29.60 11.63 -23.73
N ASN A 27 -28.89 11.04 -24.70
CA ASN A 27 -28.87 11.57 -26.05
C ASN A 27 -30.19 11.25 -26.77
N GLN A 28 -30.96 12.30 -27.10
CA GLN A 28 -32.25 12.17 -27.79
C GLN A 28 -32.12 11.85 -29.29
N GLN A 29 -30.93 12.00 -29.88
CA GLN A 29 -30.67 11.71 -31.29
C GLN A 29 -30.47 10.21 -31.56
N ILE A 30 -30.29 9.40 -30.51
CA ILE A 30 -30.07 7.95 -30.62
C ILE A 30 -31.40 7.24 -30.34
N SER A 31 -31.80 6.32 -31.23
CA SER A 31 -33.02 5.54 -31.03
C SER A 31 -32.89 4.62 -29.81
N THR A 32 -33.99 4.28 -29.15
CA THR A 32 -33.97 3.39 -27.97
C THR A 32 -33.37 2.01 -28.28
N ILE A 33 -33.59 1.49 -29.48
CA ILE A 33 -33.01 0.22 -29.90
C ILE A 33 -31.50 0.33 -30.13
N ASP A 34 -31.01 1.44 -30.69
CA ASP A 34 -29.57 1.68 -30.83
C ASP A 34 -28.91 1.86 -29.47
N LYS A 35 -29.55 2.56 -28.52
CA LYS A 35 -29.08 2.65 -27.12
C LYS A 35 -28.93 1.27 -26.50
N HIS A 36 -29.86 0.36 -26.80
CA HIS A 36 -29.79 -1.02 -26.32
C HIS A 36 -28.61 -1.77 -26.94
N ILE A 37 -28.40 -1.64 -28.25
CA ILE A 37 -27.24 -2.23 -28.95
C ILE A 37 -25.93 -1.70 -28.36
N TYR A 38 -25.81 -0.38 -28.16
CA TYR A 38 -24.64 0.23 -27.54
C TYR A 38 -24.42 -0.29 -26.13
N LEU A 39 -25.46 -0.31 -25.28
CA LEU A 39 -25.36 -0.82 -23.92
C LEU A 39 -24.81 -2.24 -23.91
N ARG A 40 -25.37 -3.14 -24.73
CA ARG A 40 -24.92 -4.53 -24.84
C ARG A 40 -23.47 -4.63 -25.34
N GLY A 41 -23.07 -3.77 -26.27
CA GLY A 41 -21.69 -3.72 -26.79
C GLY A 41 -20.63 -3.28 -25.78
N TYR A 42 -21.03 -2.51 -24.76
CA TYR A 42 -20.12 -2.11 -23.68
C TYR A 42 -20.09 -3.07 -22.49
N LEU A 43 -20.95 -4.09 -22.44
CA LEU A 43 -20.88 -5.11 -21.38
C LEU A 43 -19.91 -6.21 -21.76
N LYS A 44 -19.11 -6.67 -20.81
CA LYS A 44 -18.22 -7.82 -20.93
C LYS A 44 -18.53 -8.85 -19.85
N ASP A 45 -18.03 -10.06 -20.06
CA ASP A 45 -18.00 -11.14 -19.06
C ASP A 45 -19.37 -11.36 -18.38
N GLU A 46 -19.39 -11.28 -17.05
CA GLU A 46 -20.53 -11.61 -16.21
C GLU A 46 -21.75 -10.66 -16.41
N PRO A 47 -21.56 -9.33 -16.53
CA PRO A 47 -22.63 -8.42 -16.97
C PRO A 47 -23.24 -8.78 -18.33
N ALA A 48 -22.41 -9.13 -19.32
CA ALA A 48 -22.90 -9.49 -20.66
C ALA A 48 -23.74 -10.77 -20.61
N CYS A 49 -23.26 -11.80 -19.90
CA CYS A 49 -23.98 -13.05 -19.69
C CYS A 49 -25.32 -12.84 -18.96
N SER A 50 -25.37 -11.92 -18.00
CA SER A 50 -26.56 -11.66 -17.18
C SER A 50 -27.78 -11.18 -17.96
N VAL A 51 -27.57 -10.58 -19.13
CA VAL A 51 -28.63 -10.03 -19.97
C VAL A 51 -28.71 -10.72 -21.33
N ASP A 52 -28.01 -11.85 -21.48
CA ASP A 52 -27.85 -12.49 -22.80
C ASP A 52 -29.12 -13.10 -23.36
N GLY A 53 -29.97 -13.65 -22.47
CA GLY A 53 -31.28 -14.19 -22.83
C GLY A 53 -32.35 -13.15 -23.15
N ILE A 54 -32.03 -11.85 -23.12
CA ILE A 54 -32.99 -10.77 -23.37
C ILE A 54 -32.84 -10.29 -24.81
N SER A 55 -33.93 -10.32 -25.56
CA SER A 55 -34.00 -9.84 -26.94
C SER A 55 -33.61 -8.37 -27.04
N ILE A 56 -32.87 -7.98 -28.08
CA ILE A 56 -32.48 -6.58 -28.30
C ILE A 56 -33.63 -5.82 -28.96
N THR A 57 -34.53 -5.25 -28.16
CA THR A 57 -35.65 -4.40 -28.63
C THR A 57 -35.74 -3.10 -27.84
N ALA A 58 -36.49 -2.12 -28.35
CA ALA A 58 -36.70 -0.85 -27.66
C ALA A 58 -37.41 -1.03 -26.30
N GLU A 59 -38.34 -1.98 -26.20
CA GLU A 59 -39.13 -2.25 -24.99
C GLU A 59 -38.28 -2.86 -23.86
N THR A 60 -37.35 -3.73 -24.24
CA THR A 60 -36.46 -4.43 -23.30
C THR A 60 -35.30 -3.58 -22.77
N TYR A 61 -35.02 -2.42 -23.36
CA TYR A 61 -33.89 -1.58 -22.99
C TYR A 61 -33.90 -1.18 -21.51
N GLU A 62 -35.05 -0.69 -21.02
CA GLU A 62 -35.19 -0.30 -19.62
C GLU A 62 -35.07 -1.49 -18.67
N THR A 63 -35.51 -2.68 -19.10
CA THR A 63 -35.36 -3.92 -18.33
C THR A 63 -33.88 -4.26 -18.12
N VAL A 64 -33.07 -4.20 -19.19
CA VAL A 64 -31.63 -4.44 -19.13
C VAL A 64 -30.94 -3.42 -18.23
N LYS A 65 -31.25 -2.12 -18.36
CA LYS A 65 -30.71 -1.09 -17.44
C LYS A 65 -31.06 -1.37 -15.98
N ASN A 66 -32.29 -1.77 -15.71
CA ASN A 66 -32.73 -2.05 -14.34
C ASN A 66 -32.04 -3.29 -13.76
N ILE A 67 -31.81 -4.34 -14.56
CA ILE A 67 -31.02 -5.51 -14.12
C ILE A 67 -29.61 -5.07 -13.72
N LEU A 68 -28.93 -4.27 -14.56
CA LEU A 68 -27.59 -3.77 -14.25
C LEU A 68 -27.58 -2.88 -13.00
N LYS A 69 -28.51 -1.93 -12.88
CA LYS A 69 -28.64 -1.07 -11.69
C LYS A 69 -28.94 -1.89 -10.43
N ASN A 70 -29.81 -2.89 -10.53
CA ASN A 70 -30.17 -3.73 -9.40
C ASN A 70 -29.03 -4.67 -9.02
N LYS A 71 -28.12 -5.03 -9.92
CA LYS A 71 -27.04 -5.96 -9.62
C LYS A 71 -25.74 -5.26 -9.19
N TYR A 72 -25.41 -4.15 -9.84
CA TYR A 72 -24.15 -3.41 -9.65
C TYR A 72 -24.35 -2.00 -9.10
N GLY A 73 -25.57 -1.45 -9.19
CA GLY A 73 -25.91 -0.10 -8.72
C GLY A 73 -26.18 0.00 -7.21
N TYR A 74 -25.81 -1.02 -6.43
CA TYR A 74 -25.91 -0.98 -4.98
C TYR A 74 -24.95 0.07 -4.41
N LYS A 75 -25.44 1.32 -4.28
CA LYS A 75 -24.78 2.42 -3.57
C LYS A 75 -24.25 1.97 -2.20
N ASN A 76 -24.99 1.10 -1.51
CA ASN A 76 -24.59 0.56 -0.20
C ASN A 76 -23.27 -0.22 -0.25
N ARG A 77 -22.95 -0.97 -1.32
CA ARG A 77 -21.65 -1.67 -1.44
C ARG A 77 -20.49 -0.73 -1.78
N ILE A 78 -20.76 0.28 -2.62
CA ILE A 78 -19.79 1.34 -2.93
C ILE A 78 -19.51 2.23 -1.70
N ILE A 79 -20.50 2.42 -0.84
CA ILE A 79 -20.36 3.07 0.48
C ILE A 79 -19.66 2.14 1.47
N GLN A 80 -19.98 0.84 1.46
CA GLN A 80 -19.41 -0.14 2.38
C GLN A 80 -17.89 -0.32 2.18
N SER A 81 -17.37 -0.29 0.95
CA SER A 81 -15.91 -0.40 0.70
C SER A 81 -15.08 0.70 1.40
N PRO A 82 -15.39 2.00 1.25
CA PRO A 82 -14.81 3.07 2.06
C PRO A 82 -15.05 2.91 3.57
N LEU A 83 -16.22 2.46 4.00
CA LEU A 83 -16.52 2.24 5.43
C LEU A 83 -15.67 1.10 6.02
N ASP A 84 -15.56 -0.03 5.34
CA ASP A 84 -14.75 -1.18 5.71
C ASP A 84 -13.25 -0.83 5.75
N PHE A 85 -12.79 0.03 4.83
CA PHE A 85 -11.42 0.55 4.86
C PHE A 85 -11.18 1.56 5.99
N LEU A 86 -12.20 2.37 6.33
CA LEU A 86 -12.17 3.23 7.50
C LEU A 86 -12.28 2.43 8.80
N GLU A 87 -12.77 1.19 8.77
CA GLU A 87 -12.88 0.29 9.92
C GLU A 87 -11.59 -0.49 10.20
N ASN A 88 -10.88 -0.95 9.17
CA ASN A 88 -9.73 -1.87 9.31
C ASN A 88 -8.36 -1.16 9.40
N ILE A 89 -8.25 -0.12 10.22
CA ILE A 89 -7.06 0.76 10.24
C ILE A 89 -6.05 0.37 11.32
N THR A 90 -4.78 0.23 10.94
CA THR A 90 -3.66 0.14 11.88
C THR A 90 -3.14 1.51 12.33
N PRO A 91 -2.98 1.76 13.65
CA PRO A 91 -2.40 2.98 14.19
C PRO A 91 -0.93 3.22 13.78
N VAL A 92 -0.48 4.47 13.86
CA VAL A 92 0.91 4.86 13.58
C VAL A 92 1.80 4.52 14.77
N SER A 93 2.72 3.57 14.62
CA SER A 93 3.69 3.30 15.70
C SER A 93 4.77 4.37 15.87
N ASN A 94 5.05 5.22 14.87
CA ASN A 94 6.09 6.25 14.93
C ASN A 94 5.65 7.56 14.23
N PRO A 95 4.98 8.48 14.93
CA PRO A 95 4.48 9.71 14.32
C PRO A 95 5.61 10.70 14.01
N THR A 96 5.71 11.06 12.74
CA THR A 96 6.50 12.17 12.21
C THR A 96 5.55 13.11 11.45
N PRO A 97 5.87 14.39 11.27
CA PRO A 97 4.98 15.29 10.52
C PRO A 97 4.71 14.80 9.08
N LEU A 98 5.68 14.14 8.45
CA LEU A 98 5.49 13.51 7.14
C LEU A 98 4.55 12.29 7.19
N SER A 99 4.68 11.42 8.20
CA SER A 99 3.76 10.29 8.34
C SER A 99 2.34 10.74 8.68
N LEU A 100 2.20 11.82 9.48
CA LEU A 100 0.91 12.45 9.76
C LEU A 100 0.26 12.98 8.47
N ASN A 101 1.03 13.68 7.64
CA ASN A 101 0.56 14.16 6.34
C ASN A 101 0.11 13.04 5.42
N ASN A 102 0.90 11.98 5.27
CA ASN A 102 0.55 10.85 4.41
C ASN A 102 -0.76 10.17 4.84
N ILE A 103 -0.98 10.04 6.15
CA ILE A 103 -2.19 9.42 6.69
C ILE A 103 -3.39 10.34 6.52
N PHE A 104 -3.21 11.63 6.75
CA PHE A 104 -4.26 12.60 6.48
C PHE A 104 -4.66 12.56 5.00
N ILE A 105 -3.71 12.59 4.05
CA ILE A 105 -4.01 12.50 2.61
C ILE A 105 -4.76 11.21 2.27
N GLU A 106 -4.26 10.08 2.75
CA GLU A 106 -4.85 8.75 2.52
C GLU A 106 -6.27 8.63 3.09
N ARG A 107 -6.55 9.26 4.24
CA ARG A 107 -7.87 9.25 4.87
C ARG A 107 -8.80 10.26 4.21
N ASN A 108 -8.28 11.43 3.89
CA ASN A 108 -9.03 12.52 3.29
C ASN A 108 -9.56 12.14 1.91
N ARG A 109 -8.77 11.46 1.06
CA ARG A 109 -9.25 10.99 -0.25
C ARG A 109 -10.46 10.06 -0.13
N ARG A 110 -10.49 9.20 0.90
CA ARG A 110 -11.59 8.24 1.14
C ARG A 110 -12.81 8.93 1.73
N LEU A 111 -12.61 9.85 2.66
CA LEU A 111 -13.69 10.69 3.18
C LEU A 111 -14.28 11.58 2.11
N GLN A 112 -13.47 12.10 1.19
CA GLN A 112 -13.94 12.90 0.05
C GLN A 112 -14.75 12.05 -0.93
N ALA A 113 -14.30 10.84 -1.24
CA ALA A 113 -15.08 9.88 -2.02
C ALA A 113 -16.43 9.54 -1.34
N LEU A 114 -16.42 9.30 -0.02
CA LEU A 114 -17.64 9.04 0.74
C LEU A 114 -18.56 10.28 0.79
N THR A 115 -18.00 11.48 0.93
CA THR A 115 -18.76 12.75 0.90
C THR A 115 -19.45 12.95 -0.45
N ALA A 116 -18.83 12.52 -1.55
CA ALA A 116 -19.44 12.60 -2.89
C ALA A 116 -20.59 11.59 -3.09
N LEU A 117 -20.59 10.49 -2.34
CA LEU A 117 -21.57 9.40 -2.48
C LEU A 117 -22.77 9.53 -1.54
N VAL A 118 -22.66 10.31 -0.47
CA VAL A 118 -23.67 10.37 0.59
C VAL A 118 -24.16 11.80 0.81
N GLU A 119 -25.47 11.96 1.02
CA GLU A 119 -26.12 13.26 1.20
C GLU A 119 -25.63 14.01 2.45
N ASP A 120 -25.41 13.28 3.56
CA ASP A 120 -24.82 13.81 4.78
C ASP A 120 -23.77 12.86 5.36
N ILE A 121 -22.50 13.25 5.25
CA ILE A 121 -21.36 12.54 5.83
C ILE A 121 -21.43 12.50 7.37
N ASN A 122 -22.02 13.52 8.00
CA ASN A 122 -22.08 13.63 9.45
C ASN A 122 -23.05 12.64 10.08
N ALA A 123 -23.99 12.08 9.32
CA ALA A 123 -24.83 10.96 9.75
C ALA A 123 -23.99 9.74 10.20
N TYR A 124 -22.79 9.57 9.63
CA TYR A 124 -21.84 8.49 9.97
C TYR A 124 -20.85 8.88 11.08
N GLY A 125 -20.92 10.12 11.56
CA GLY A 125 -19.98 10.73 12.49
C GLY A 125 -19.73 9.95 13.78
N ARG A 126 -20.79 9.38 14.36
CA ARG A 126 -20.67 8.59 15.60
C ARG A 126 -19.79 7.36 15.45
N VAL A 127 -19.77 6.77 14.25
CA VAL A 127 -19.00 5.54 13.96
C VAL A 127 -17.64 5.88 13.36
N LEU A 128 -17.58 6.84 12.44
CA LEU A 128 -16.35 7.15 11.71
C LEU A 128 -15.39 8.04 12.48
N THR A 129 -15.86 9.02 13.27
CA THR A 129 -14.95 9.91 14.00
C THR A 129 -14.00 9.14 14.94
N PRO A 130 -14.45 8.19 15.78
CA PRO A 130 -13.54 7.39 16.59
C PRO A 130 -12.52 6.61 15.75
N LYS A 131 -12.96 6.01 14.65
CA LYS A 131 -12.10 5.23 13.73
C LYS A 131 -11.05 6.09 13.04
N ILE A 132 -11.42 7.30 12.59
CA ILE A 132 -10.50 8.28 12.02
C ILE A 132 -9.46 8.67 13.07
N LEU A 133 -9.90 8.99 14.29
CA LEU A 133 -9.02 9.42 15.39
C LEU A 133 -8.03 8.32 15.81
N CYS A 134 -8.43 7.04 15.82
CA CYS A 134 -7.52 5.92 16.12
C CYS A 134 -6.31 5.83 15.19
N ALA A 135 -6.35 6.46 14.00
CA ALA A 135 -5.21 6.54 13.10
C ALA A 135 -4.19 7.63 13.48
N PHE A 136 -4.54 8.54 14.38
CA PHE A 136 -3.69 9.66 14.80
C PHE A 136 -3.15 9.43 16.22
N PRO A 137 -2.00 10.06 16.56
CA PRO A 137 -1.48 10.02 17.93
C PRO A 137 -2.46 10.56 18.97
N ASP A 138 -2.33 10.05 20.21
CA ASP A 138 -3.17 10.46 21.34
C ASP A 138 -3.12 11.98 21.60
N ASP A 139 -1.99 12.63 21.31
CA ASP A 139 -1.86 14.07 21.48
C ASP A 139 -2.73 14.87 20.49
N VAL A 140 -2.84 14.41 19.24
CA VAL A 140 -3.73 14.99 18.22
C VAL A 140 -5.18 14.74 18.61
N CYS A 141 -5.51 13.51 19.03
CA CYS A 141 -6.86 13.16 19.48
C CYS A 141 -7.32 14.00 20.67
N ARG A 142 -6.44 14.20 21.65
CA ARG A 142 -6.70 15.06 22.81
C ARG A 142 -6.90 16.52 22.41
N ARG A 143 -6.10 17.05 21.48
CA ARG A 143 -6.27 18.42 20.96
C ARG A 143 -7.62 18.60 20.25
N TRP A 144 -8.04 17.62 19.44
CA TRP A 144 -9.38 17.62 18.84
C TRP A 144 -10.49 17.69 19.89
N ILE A 145 -10.43 16.83 20.91
CA ILE A 145 -11.47 16.78 21.97
C ILE A 145 -11.57 18.13 22.69
N ILE A 146 -10.44 18.79 22.94
CA ILE A 146 -10.39 20.12 23.56
C ILE A 146 -10.96 21.18 22.60
N HIS A 147 -10.53 21.18 21.34
CA HIS A 147 -10.99 22.11 20.31
C HIS A 147 -12.50 22.01 20.12
N ALA A 148 -13.04 20.81 19.89
CA ALA A 148 -14.47 20.59 19.71
C ALA A 148 -15.30 21.07 20.92
N LYS A 149 -14.79 20.89 22.15
CA LYS A 149 -15.44 21.41 23.36
C LYS A 149 -15.44 22.94 23.43
N ARG A 150 -14.34 23.60 23.04
CA ARG A 150 -14.20 25.07 23.05
C ARG A 150 -15.11 25.74 22.02
N GLU A 151 -15.09 25.21 20.80
CA GLU A 151 -15.85 25.75 19.66
C GLU A 151 -17.31 25.27 19.64
N LYS A 152 -17.74 24.49 20.64
CA LYS A 152 -19.09 23.89 20.72
C LYS A 152 -19.45 23.05 19.49
N ILE A 153 -18.46 22.42 18.88
CA ILE A 153 -18.61 21.53 17.72
C ILE A 153 -19.02 20.14 18.22
N SER A 154 -19.92 19.47 17.48
CA SER A 154 -20.23 18.07 17.77
C SER A 154 -18.98 17.21 17.58
N LYS A 155 -18.67 16.34 18.55
CA LYS A 155 -17.55 15.38 18.42
C LYS A 155 -17.73 14.42 17.23
N SER A 156 -18.95 14.28 16.72
CA SER A 156 -19.26 13.47 15.54
C SER A 156 -19.20 14.25 14.23
N ASP A 157 -18.88 15.55 14.24
CA ASP A 157 -18.80 16.34 13.01
C ASP A 157 -17.52 15.98 12.24
N ILE A 158 -17.70 15.21 11.15
CA ILE A 158 -16.60 14.71 10.33
C ILE A 158 -15.99 15.86 9.51
N SER A 159 -16.83 16.78 9.04
CA SER A 159 -16.37 17.93 8.25
C SER A 159 -15.44 18.81 9.08
N LYS A 160 -15.82 19.11 10.32
CA LYS A 160 -14.99 19.88 11.26
C LYS A 160 -13.78 19.11 11.75
N LEU A 161 -13.90 17.80 11.97
CA LEU A 161 -12.73 16.97 12.28
C LEU A 161 -11.70 17.01 11.15
N ARG A 162 -12.14 16.95 9.88
CA ARG A 162 -11.26 17.01 8.71
C ARG A 162 -10.51 18.34 8.64
N GLU A 163 -11.23 19.45 8.85
CA GLU A 163 -10.65 20.80 8.90
C GLU A 163 -9.55 20.88 9.97
N PHE A 164 -9.88 20.47 11.20
CA PHE A 164 -8.93 20.42 12.31
C PHE A 164 -7.69 19.57 12.01
N LEU A 165 -7.86 18.37 11.46
CA LEU A 165 -6.73 17.48 11.13
C LEU A 165 -5.83 18.07 10.03
N SER A 166 -6.42 18.81 9.08
CA SER A 166 -5.67 19.53 8.04
C SER A 166 -4.76 20.59 8.67
N GLU A 167 -5.30 21.41 9.58
CA GLU A 167 -4.56 22.45 10.29
C GLU A 167 -3.44 21.86 11.17
N GLU A 168 -3.72 20.75 11.86
CA GLU A 168 -2.71 20.05 12.68
C GLU A 168 -1.54 19.54 11.84
N VAL A 169 -1.82 18.95 10.68
CA VAL A 169 -0.79 18.48 9.75
C VAL A 169 0.02 19.65 9.19
N GLU A 170 -0.66 20.71 8.76
CA GLU A 170 -0.01 21.91 8.24
C GLU A 170 0.89 22.57 9.30
N GLY A 171 0.41 22.68 10.55
CA GLY A 171 1.18 23.20 11.67
C GLY A 171 2.41 22.34 11.98
N ALA A 172 2.27 21.01 11.93
CA ALA A 172 3.39 20.09 12.12
C ALA A 172 4.45 20.22 11.02
N LEU A 173 4.03 20.35 9.76
CA LEU A 173 4.93 20.55 8.61
C LEU A 173 5.61 21.92 8.67
N THR A 174 4.88 22.97 9.02
CA THR A 174 5.42 24.33 9.17
C THR A 174 6.45 24.40 10.28
N THR A 175 6.21 23.71 11.40
CA THR A 175 7.17 23.60 12.51
C THR A 175 8.48 22.92 12.08
N LEU A 176 8.44 21.94 11.17
CA LEU A 176 9.66 21.34 10.62
C LEU A 176 10.47 22.36 9.79
N LYS A 177 9.79 23.15 8.96
CA LYS A 177 10.41 24.19 8.14
C LYS A 177 11.10 25.24 9.02
N ILE A 178 10.42 25.71 10.08
CA ILE A 178 10.97 26.68 11.03
C ILE A 178 12.19 26.11 11.76
N LYS A 179 12.16 24.83 12.15
CA LYS A 179 13.27 24.18 12.87
C LYS A 179 14.44 23.77 11.96
N GLY A 180 14.44 24.14 10.68
CA GLY A 180 15.56 23.91 9.75
C GLY A 180 15.86 22.43 9.47
N LYS A 181 14.92 21.52 9.75
CA LYS A 181 15.10 20.11 9.38
C LYS A 181 14.84 19.99 7.88
N PRO A 182 15.76 19.38 7.09
CA PRO A 182 15.56 19.23 5.66
C PRO A 182 14.30 18.36 5.43
N THR A 183 13.24 19.00 4.96
CA THR A 183 12.15 18.30 4.30
C THR A 183 12.69 17.88 2.95
N ASP A 184 12.97 16.59 2.77
CA ASP A 184 13.13 16.03 1.43
C ASP A 184 11.89 16.48 0.64
N GLU A 185 12.10 17.28 -0.41
CA GLU A 185 11.06 17.91 -1.21
C GLU A 185 10.18 16.85 -1.86
N PHE A 186 9.10 16.45 -1.18
CA PHE A 186 8.02 15.67 -1.77
C PHE A 186 6.69 16.19 -1.26
N CYS A 187 6.35 17.40 -1.70
CA CYS A 187 4.99 17.94 -1.77
C CYS A 187 4.93 18.95 -2.93
N ALA A 188 5.15 18.49 -4.16
CA ALA A 188 4.54 19.16 -5.31
C ALA A 188 3.12 18.59 -5.42
N LEU A 189 2.15 19.28 -4.81
CA LEU A 189 0.78 19.19 -5.30
C LEU A 189 0.77 19.76 -6.73
N PRO A 190 0.20 19.08 -7.73
CA PRO A 190 -0.17 19.75 -8.96
C PRO A 190 -1.33 20.69 -8.63
N SER A 191 -1.02 21.96 -8.36
CA SER A 191 -2.03 23.02 -8.38
C SER A 191 -2.50 23.15 -9.83
N THR A 192 -3.81 23.01 -10.03
CA THR A 192 -4.50 23.15 -11.31
C THR A 192 -4.50 24.62 -11.75
N ALA A 193 -3.37 25.10 -12.26
CA ALA A 193 -3.27 26.34 -13.02
C ALA A 193 -1.93 26.40 -13.75
N ALA A 194 -1.84 25.75 -14.92
CA ALA A 194 -1.11 26.24 -16.11
C ALA A 194 -1.02 25.12 -17.15
N PHE A 195 -1.79 25.28 -18.22
CA PHE A 195 -1.56 24.57 -19.47
C PHE A 195 -0.26 25.08 -20.13
N ASN A 196 0.44 24.15 -20.80
CA ASN A 196 1.59 24.33 -21.71
C ASN A 196 2.91 24.80 -21.08
N VAL A 197 3.97 23.99 -21.16
CA VAL A 197 4.94 24.01 -22.29
C VAL A 197 5.66 22.65 -22.37
N ASN A 198 5.76 22.14 -23.60
CA ASN A 198 6.59 21.03 -24.03
C ASN A 198 8.06 21.26 -23.63
N SER A 199 8.64 20.41 -22.78
CA SER A 199 10.09 20.36 -22.57
C SER A 199 10.52 18.94 -22.23
N LYS A 200 11.07 18.25 -23.23
CA LYS A 200 11.85 17.02 -23.05
C LYS A 200 13.05 17.33 -22.16
N THR A 201 12.91 17.15 -20.85
CA THR A 201 14.05 17.04 -19.94
C THR A 201 14.09 15.60 -19.43
N GLN A 202 15.09 14.85 -19.89
CA GLN A 202 15.43 13.55 -19.31
C GLN A 202 15.86 13.79 -17.85
N TYR A 203 14.93 13.60 -16.93
CA TYR A 203 15.23 13.54 -15.51
C TYR A 203 16.15 12.33 -15.24
N LYS A 204 17.43 12.59 -14.98
CA LYS A 204 18.30 11.63 -14.30
C LYS A 204 18.01 11.74 -12.80
N PRO A 205 17.49 10.70 -12.13
CA PRO A 205 17.26 10.76 -10.68
C PRO A 205 18.61 10.96 -9.97
N LYS A 206 18.73 12.03 -9.17
CA LYS A 206 19.87 12.20 -8.25
C LYS A 206 19.90 10.98 -7.33
N LYS A 207 21.03 10.27 -7.29
CA LYS A 207 21.21 9.10 -6.42
C LYS A 207 21.02 9.55 -4.96
N PRO A 208 20.18 8.88 -4.15
CA PRO A 208 20.01 9.24 -2.75
C PRO A 208 21.36 9.19 -2.03
N THR A 209 21.62 10.19 -1.19
CA THR A 209 22.83 10.24 -0.37
C THR A 209 22.86 9.04 0.57
N PRO A 210 23.99 8.34 0.70
CA PRO A 210 24.06 7.12 1.50
C PRO A 210 23.82 7.44 2.98
N PHE A 211 22.97 6.65 3.66
CA PHE A 211 22.61 6.81 5.07
C PHE A 211 23.18 5.66 5.92
N CYS A 212 23.77 5.98 7.07
CA CYS A 212 24.29 5.00 8.02
C CYS A 212 23.27 4.71 9.14
N PRO A 213 22.74 3.48 9.25
CA PRO A 213 21.76 3.08 10.27
C PRO A 213 22.36 2.88 11.67
N PHE A 214 23.68 2.89 11.82
CA PHE A 214 24.33 2.64 13.10
C PHE A 214 24.51 3.91 13.94
N CYS A 215 24.83 5.01 13.26
CA CYS A 215 25.09 6.31 13.87
C CYS A 215 24.08 7.39 13.45
N ASN A 216 23.14 7.05 12.56
CA ASN A 216 22.10 7.95 12.04
C ASN A 216 22.66 9.19 11.31
N VAL A 217 23.82 9.06 10.64
CA VAL A 217 24.44 10.13 9.85
C VAL A 217 24.30 9.81 8.36
N ALA A 218 23.98 10.83 7.56
CA ALA A 218 23.99 10.76 6.10
C ALA A 218 25.39 11.13 5.55
N GLY A 219 25.75 10.59 4.40
CA GLY A 219 27.01 10.87 3.70
C GLY A 219 27.89 9.65 3.44
N TYR A 220 27.60 8.49 4.06
CA TYR A 220 28.41 7.27 3.88
C TYR A 220 27.62 5.98 4.10
N ARG A 221 28.14 4.85 3.60
CA ARG A 221 27.46 3.54 3.66
C ARG A 221 27.62 2.88 5.04
N PRO A 222 26.71 1.99 5.46
CA PRO A 222 26.82 1.31 6.77
C PRO A 222 28.16 0.59 6.99
N GLN A 223 28.83 0.16 5.91
CA GLN A 223 30.14 -0.50 5.94
C GLN A 223 31.29 0.43 6.36
N GLU A 224 31.13 1.74 6.13
CA GLU A 224 32.13 2.78 6.36
C GLU A 224 31.97 3.45 7.74
N CYS A 225 31.04 2.96 8.56
CA CYS A 225 30.77 3.50 9.89
C CYS A 225 31.94 3.25 10.86
N LYS A 226 32.54 4.35 11.35
CA LYS A 226 33.61 4.32 12.36
C LYS A 226 33.13 4.55 13.79
N SER A 227 31.92 5.07 13.98
CA SER A 227 31.37 5.41 15.30
C SER A 227 30.76 4.22 16.04
N VAL A 228 30.32 3.20 15.31
CA VAL A 228 29.88 1.93 15.89
C VAL A 228 30.66 0.83 15.18
N THR A 229 31.68 0.30 15.84
CA THR A 229 32.60 -0.71 15.29
C THR A 229 32.22 -2.13 15.70
N ASP A 230 31.73 -2.30 16.92
CA ASP A 230 31.29 -3.58 17.47
C ASP A 230 30.12 -4.19 16.68
N ILE A 231 30.26 -5.46 16.30
CA ILE A 231 29.30 -6.13 15.42
C ILE A 231 28.01 -6.49 16.16
N ASP A 232 28.10 -6.91 17.41
CA ASP A 232 26.92 -7.24 18.21
C ASP A 232 26.09 -5.99 18.47
N VAL A 233 26.74 -4.85 18.73
CA VAL A 233 26.06 -3.54 18.83
C VAL A 233 25.40 -3.14 17.51
N ARG A 234 26.02 -3.42 16.37
CA ARG A 234 25.41 -3.19 15.04
C ARG A 234 24.19 -4.06 14.81
N VAL A 235 24.25 -5.35 15.19
CA VAL A 235 23.13 -6.28 15.08
C VAL A 235 21.97 -5.83 15.96
N GLN A 236 22.24 -5.47 17.22
CA GLN A 236 21.22 -4.94 18.14
C GLN A 236 20.57 -3.67 17.59
N LYS A 237 21.35 -2.73 17.05
CA LYS A 237 20.79 -1.52 16.40
C LYS A 237 19.88 -1.84 15.22
N LEU A 238 20.16 -2.88 14.43
CA LEU A 238 19.28 -3.31 13.34
C LEU A 238 17.99 -3.97 13.86
N ILE A 239 18.09 -4.77 14.94
CA ILE A 239 16.93 -5.36 15.63
C ILE A 239 16.02 -4.25 16.16
N THR A 240 16.55 -3.36 17.00
CA THR A 240 15.80 -2.27 17.62
C THR A 240 15.19 -1.34 16.58
N ALA A 241 15.88 -1.10 15.46
CA ALA A 241 15.37 -0.24 14.38
C ALA A 241 14.47 -0.95 13.37
N GLY A 242 14.21 -2.26 13.52
CA GLY A 242 13.38 -3.05 12.60
C GLY A 242 13.91 -3.06 11.16
N ARG A 243 15.24 -3.18 10.99
CA ARG A 243 15.90 -3.11 9.68
C ARG A 243 16.30 -4.50 9.19
N CYS A 244 16.17 -4.71 7.88
CA CYS A 244 16.59 -5.93 7.22
C CYS A 244 18.10 -6.18 7.41
N PHE A 245 18.49 -7.35 7.92
CA PHE A 245 19.90 -7.70 8.10
C PHE A 245 20.69 -7.83 6.79
N LEU A 246 20.02 -7.95 5.63
CA LEU A 246 20.68 -8.10 4.33
C LEU A 246 20.94 -6.75 3.63
N CYS A 247 19.96 -5.83 3.67
CA CYS A 247 20.04 -4.57 2.94
C CYS A 247 19.99 -3.32 3.84
N THR A 248 19.78 -3.49 5.14
CA THR A 248 19.66 -2.44 6.17
C THR A 248 18.47 -1.48 6.03
N ASN A 249 17.58 -1.73 5.06
CA ASN A 249 16.34 -0.96 4.87
C ASN A 249 15.23 -1.41 5.84
N LYS A 250 14.28 -0.52 6.12
CA LYS A 250 13.10 -0.82 6.94
C LYS A 250 11.99 -1.49 6.13
N GLY A 251 11.01 -2.08 6.82
CA GLY A 251 9.77 -2.57 6.21
C GLY A 251 9.79 -4.01 5.71
N HIS A 252 10.92 -4.73 5.83
CA HIS A 252 11.00 -6.15 5.51
C HIS A 252 12.15 -6.85 6.26
N ASN A 253 12.09 -8.17 6.32
CA ASN A 253 13.18 -9.03 6.83
C ASN A 253 13.96 -9.68 5.67
N VAL A 254 14.98 -10.49 5.98
CA VAL A 254 15.83 -11.14 4.96
C VAL A 254 15.03 -12.05 4.01
N ARG A 255 13.98 -12.74 4.50
CA ARG A 255 13.16 -13.67 3.70
C ARG A 255 12.28 -12.94 2.67
N SER A 256 11.81 -11.75 3.02
CA SER A 256 10.98 -10.89 2.16
C SER A 256 11.78 -9.77 1.50
N CYS A 257 13.12 -9.85 1.50
CA CYS A 257 13.96 -8.80 0.95
C CYS A 257 13.91 -8.80 -0.59
N PRO A 258 13.64 -7.66 -1.26
CA PRO A 258 13.68 -7.57 -2.72
C PRO A 258 15.04 -7.96 -3.34
N ARG A 259 16.11 -7.94 -2.53
CA ARG A 259 17.47 -8.31 -2.92
C ARG A 259 17.89 -9.72 -2.49
N LYS A 260 16.98 -10.52 -1.92
CA LYS A 260 17.31 -11.82 -1.29
C LYS A 260 17.97 -12.86 -2.21
N GLU A 261 17.75 -12.75 -3.52
CA GLU A 261 18.34 -13.65 -4.53
C GLU A 261 19.63 -13.11 -5.15
N LYS A 262 19.89 -11.80 -5.03
CA LYS A 262 21.00 -11.11 -5.72
C LYS A 262 22.06 -10.55 -4.78
N ALA A 263 21.75 -10.45 -3.49
CA ALA A 263 22.65 -9.87 -2.48
C ALA A 263 23.14 -10.92 -1.49
N PHE A 264 24.46 -10.97 -1.34
CA PHE A 264 25.17 -11.82 -0.38
C PHE A 264 26.29 -11.00 0.25
N CYS A 265 26.70 -11.37 1.46
CA CYS A 265 27.86 -10.80 2.09
C CYS A 265 29.10 -11.07 1.23
N VAL A 266 29.82 -10.02 0.85
CA VAL A 266 31.04 -10.17 0.03
C VAL A 266 32.13 -10.96 0.74
N LYS A 267 32.16 -10.94 2.09
CA LYS A 267 33.16 -11.62 2.91
C LYS A 267 32.91 -13.12 3.10
N CYS A 268 31.66 -13.54 3.29
CA CYS A 268 31.35 -14.94 3.66
C CYS A 268 30.27 -15.60 2.80
N LYS A 269 29.77 -14.92 1.77
CA LYS A 269 28.73 -15.38 0.83
C LYS A 269 27.38 -15.79 1.47
N ARG A 270 27.13 -15.45 2.74
CA ARG A 270 25.85 -15.68 3.43
C ARG A 270 24.89 -14.49 3.27
N LYS A 271 23.59 -14.70 3.55
CA LYS A 271 22.54 -13.68 3.44
C LYS A 271 22.54 -12.69 4.62
N HIS A 272 23.54 -11.81 4.68
CA HIS A 272 23.58 -10.64 5.57
C HIS A 272 24.38 -9.49 4.95
N HIS A 273 24.24 -8.29 5.50
CA HIS A 273 24.97 -7.10 5.09
C HIS A 273 26.41 -7.15 5.60
N VAL A 274 27.39 -6.77 4.76
CA VAL A 274 28.83 -6.88 5.07
C VAL A 274 29.25 -6.19 6.37
N SER A 275 28.54 -5.15 6.79
CA SER A 275 28.84 -4.40 8.02
C SER A 275 28.54 -5.18 9.32
N ILE A 276 27.83 -6.30 9.25
CA ILE A 276 27.54 -7.18 10.40
C ILE A 276 28.18 -8.57 10.25
N CYS A 277 29.19 -8.67 9.40
CA CYS A 277 29.88 -9.94 9.16
C CYS A 277 31.01 -10.15 10.19
N ASN A 278 30.92 -11.23 10.96
CA ASN A 278 31.93 -11.64 11.95
C ASN A 278 33.20 -12.28 11.35
N LYS A 279 33.27 -12.48 10.03
CA LYS A 279 34.49 -12.98 9.39
C LYS A 279 35.45 -11.83 9.05
N SER A 280 36.65 -11.88 9.60
CA SER A 280 37.79 -11.06 9.19
C SER A 280 38.20 -11.38 7.74
N ASN A 281 38.84 -10.44 7.06
CA ASN A 281 39.10 -10.46 5.61
C ASN A 281 40.19 -11.47 5.16
N SER A 282 40.36 -12.59 5.86
CA SER A 282 41.54 -13.47 5.76
C SER A 282 41.38 -14.73 4.90
N ASP A 283 40.36 -14.83 4.05
CA ASP A 283 40.18 -15.99 3.15
C ASP A 283 40.04 -15.56 1.67
N LEU A 284 40.99 -14.77 1.18
CA LEU A 284 41.35 -14.81 -0.24
C LEU A 284 42.53 -15.77 -0.39
N ILE A 285 42.25 -17.07 -0.57
CA ILE A 285 43.20 -18.00 -1.19
C ILE A 285 42.48 -18.72 -2.33
N PRO A 286 43.10 -18.89 -3.52
CA PRO A 286 42.45 -19.42 -4.71
C PRO A 286 41.98 -20.87 -4.51
N LEU A 287 40.96 -21.26 -5.28
CA LEU A 287 40.48 -22.65 -5.37
C LEU A 287 41.66 -23.61 -5.52
N THR A 288 41.78 -24.57 -4.60
CA THR A 288 42.16 -25.95 -4.93
C THR A 288 41.75 -26.91 -3.82
N THR A 289 41.07 -27.97 -4.26
CA THR A 289 40.93 -29.32 -3.68
C THR A 289 40.29 -29.55 -2.30
N ALA A 290 39.15 -30.24 -2.39
CA ALA A 290 38.71 -31.42 -1.65
C ALA A 290 38.45 -31.35 -0.12
N ASN A 291 37.21 -31.74 0.19
CA ASN A 291 36.71 -32.41 1.40
C ASN A 291 37.09 -31.81 2.75
N GLN A 292 36.10 -31.23 3.43
CA GLN A 292 35.62 -31.77 4.71
C GLN A 292 34.32 -31.07 5.14
N VAL A 293 33.32 -31.90 5.41
CA VAL A 293 32.09 -31.52 6.10
C VAL A 293 32.46 -31.16 7.54
N ASN A 294 31.94 -30.04 8.06
CA ASN A 294 31.76 -29.94 9.50
C ASN A 294 30.42 -29.30 9.87
N ILE A 295 29.69 -30.08 10.66
CA ILE A 295 28.34 -29.93 11.16
C ILE A 295 28.44 -29.15 12.47
N PHE A 296 27.58 -28.15 12.69
CA PHE A 296 27.04 -27.92 14.03
C PHE A 296 25.55 -27.66 13.94
N ALA A 297 24.84 -28.55 14.62
CA ALA A 297 23.41 -28.80 14.56
C ALA A 297 22.59 -27.74 15.28
N SER A 298 21.39 -27.52 14.75
CA SER A 298 20.25 -26.96 15.47
C SER A 298 19.52 -28.13 16.13
N ASN A 299 19.21 -28.00 17.42
CA ASN A 299 18.39 -28.96 18.16
C ASN A 299 16.97 -29.03 17.57
N VAL A 300 16.62 -30.14 16.92
CA VAL A 300 15.22 -30.53 16.67
C VAL A 300 15.09 -32.04 16.86
N THR A 301 14.23 -32.44 17.79
CA THR A 301 13.86 -33.82 18.10
C THR A 301 13.03 -34.41 16.96
N HIS A 302 13.49 -35.51 16.35
CA HIS A 302 12.73 -36.27 15.35
C HIS A 302 12.09 -37.50 16.00
N LEU A 303 10.76 -37.64 15.84
CA LEU A 303 10.04 -38.90 16.05
C LEU A 303 10.36 -39.87 14.91
N GLN A 304 10.79 -41.08 15.25
CA GLN A 304 11.10 -42.15 14.28
C GLN A 304 9.85 -42.96 13.92
N THR A 305 9.67 -43.23 12.63
CA THR A 305 8.88 -44.37 12.13
C THR A 305 9.78 -45.25 11.28
N ALA A 306 9.88 -46.53 11.65
CA ALA A 306 10.66 -47.53 10.93
C ALA A 306 9.83 -48.16 9.80
N LYS A 307 10.44 -48.36 8.63
CA LYS A 307 9.98 -49.28 7.59
C LYS A 307 11.08 -50.30 7.35
N VAL A 308 10.79 -51.56 7.62
CA VAL A 308 11.65 -52.72 7.36
C VAL A 308 11.43 -53.19 5.92
N GLY A 309 12.51 -53.39 5.17
CA GLY A 309 12.51 -54.03 3.85
C GLY A 309 13.26 -55.37 3.93
N LEU A 310 12.61 -56.45 3.50
CA LEU A 310 13.15 -57.80 3.41
C LEU A 310 13.95 -57.96 2.10
N LEU A 311 15.12 -58.59 2.17
CA LEU A 311 15.93 -58.99 1.02
C LEU A 311 15.69 -60.48 0.72
N VAL A 312 15.35 -60.79 -0.53
CA VAL A 312 15.30 -62.15 -1.08
C VAL A 312 16.64 -62.45 -1.79
N PRO A 313 17.28 -63.62 -1.59
CA PRO A 313 18.49 -63.99 -2.32
C PRO A 313 18.16 -64.60 -3.70
N GLN A 314 18.94 -64.25 -4.73
CA GLN A 314 18.91 -64.92 -6.03
C GLN A 314 19.78 -66.19 -6.01
N GLU A 315 19.18 -67.32 -6.40
CA GLU A 315 19.88 -68.55 -6.82
C GLU A 315 20.37 -68.38 -8.27
N SER A 316 21.59 -68.85 -8.55
CA SER A 316 22.09 -69.03 -9.91
C SER A 316 22.56 -70.47 -10.10
N LEU A 317 22.02 -71.09 -11.14
CA LEU A 317 22.25 -72.45 -11.60
C LEU A 317 23.74 -72.78 -11.79
N ASN A 318 24.18 -73.90 -11.22
CA ASN A 318 24.63 -75.11 -11.93
C ASN A 318 24.92 -76.24 -10.94
#